data_AF-A0ABD0RUS0-F1
#
_entry.id   AF-A0ABD0RUS0-F1
#
_cell.length_a   1.000
_cell.length_b   1.000
_cell.length_c   1.000
_cell.angle_alpha   90.00
_cell.angle_beta   90.00
_cell.angle_gamma   90.00
#
_symmetry.space_group_name_H-M   'P 1'
#
loop_
_entity.id
_entity.type
_entity.pdbx_description
1 polymer ?
#
loop_
_entity_poly.entity_id
_entity_poly.type
_entity_poly.pdbx_seq_one_letter_code
_entity_poly.pdbx_strand_id
1 'polypeptide(L)' 'MAFLVVLLPVLLVSGCTQDKDMVVDCSDVYKSGQTVSGIYSIYPAGDIPVWVYCQMISDGKEEDNGQWM' A
#
# COMPACT_ATOMS: atom_id res chain seq x y z
N MET A 1 33.39 -23.40 -8.80
CA MET A 1 33.43 -21.93 -9.00
C MET A 1 32.39 -21.41 -10.00
N ALA A 2 32.12 -22.07 -11.14
CA ALA A 2 31.15 -21.56 -12.13
C ALA A 2 29.67 -21.59 -11.68
N PHE A 3 29.27 -22.53 -10.81
CA PHE A 3 27.90 -22.63 -10.31
C PHE A 3 27.47 -21.44 -9.44
N LEU A 4 28.40 -20.84 -8.68
CA LEU A 4 28.12 -19.68 -7.84
C LEU A 4 27.80 -18.43 -8.68
N VAL A 5 28.42 -18.29 -9.85
CA VAL A 5 28.27 -17.13 -10.73
C VAL A 5 26.87 -17.06 -11.36
N VAL A 6 26.21 -18.22 -11.53
CA VAL A 6 24.86 -18.30 -12.12
C VAL A 6 23.75 -18.15 -11.06
N LEU A 7 24.01 -18.57 -9.81
CA LEU A 7 23.02 -18.50 -8.73
C LEU A 7 22.82 -17.07 -8.19
N LEU A 8 23.89 -16.26 -8.16
CA LEU A 8 23.86 -14.85 -7.73
C LEU A 8 22.87 -13.97 -8.52
N PRO A 9 22.86 -13.96 -9.87
CA PRO A 9 21.91 -13.14 -10.63
C PRO A 9 20.45 -13.63 -10.49
N VAL A 10 20.22 -14.93 -10.31
CA VAL A 10 18.88 -15.52 -10.12
C VAL A 10 18.28 -15.11 -8.76
N LEU A 11 19.10 -15.01 -7.72
CA LEU A 11 18.66 -14.51 -6.40
C LEU A 11 18.37 -13.00 -6.44
N LEU A 12 19.15 -12.22 -7.20
CA LEU A 12 18.95 -10.77 -7.33
C LEU A 12 17.68 -10.42 -8.13
N VAL A 13 17.34 -11.17 -9.18
CA VAL A 13 16.12 -10.93 -9.99
C VAL A 13 14.83 -11.32 -9.27
N SER A 14 14.89 -12.30 -8.36
CA SER A 14 13.71 -12.79 -7.63
C SER A 14 13.25 -11.84 -6.52
N GLY A 15 14.10 -10.89 -6.11
CA GLY A 15 13.79 -9.89 -5.09
C GLY A 15 13.11 -8.62 -5.62
N CYS A 16 12.86 -8.52 -6.92
CA CYS A 16 12.26 -7.34 -7.55
C CYS A 16 10.84 -7.62 -8.08
N THR A 17 10.03 -8.41 -7.37
CA THR A 17 8.60 -8.08 -7.32
C THR A 17 8.51 -6.85 -6.44
N GLN A 18 8.62 -5.68 -7.06
CA GLN A 18 8.02 -4.49 -6.50
C GLN A 18 6.53 -4.73 -6.57
N ASP A 19 6.01 -5.50 -5.63
CA ASP A 19 4.66 -5.28 -5.14
C ASP A 19 4.74 -3.85 -4.61
N LYS A 20 4.52 -2.88 -5.49
CA LYS A 20 4.21 -1.55 -5.04
C LYS A 20 2.95 -1.80 -4.24
N ASP A 21 3.06 -1.79 -2.91
CA ASP A 21 1.97 -1.50 -2.00
C ASP A 21 1.41 -0.14 -2.46
N MET A 22 0.65 -0.18 -3.54
CA MET A 22 0.17 0.98 -4.22
C MET A 22 -1.06 1.35 -3.44
N VAL A 23 -0.97 2.48 -2.77
CA VAL A 23 -2.03 3.00 -1.93
C VAL A 23 -3.18 3.37 -2.86
N VAL A 24 -4.11 2.45 -3.09
CA VAL A 24 -5.24 2.66 -4.00
C VAL A 24 -6.40 3.34 -3.29
N ASP A 25 -6.50 3.12 -1.98
CA ASP A 25 -7.58 3.65 -1.16
C ASP A 25 -7.12 4.07 0.25
N CYS A 26 -8.05 4.66 1.00
CA CYS A 26 -7.80 5.16 2.35
C CYS A 26 -7.45 4.06 3.36
N SER A 27 -7.80 2.80 3.13
CA SER A 27 -7.38 1.74 4.04
C SER A 27 -5.98 1.24 3.78
N ASP A 28 -5.46 1.36 2.56
CA ASP A 28 -4.05 1.13 2.35
C ASP A 28 -3.22 2.21 3.05
N VAL A 29 -3.71 3.45 3.05
CA VAL A 29 -3.17 4.53 3.88
C VAL A 29 -3.21 4.11 5.36
N TYR A 30 -4.34 3.58 5.85
CA TYR A 30 -4.45 3.10 7.23
C TYR A 30 -3.50 1.94 7.56
N LYS A 31 -3.41 0.92 6.69
CA LYS A 31 -2.50 -0.23 6.83
C LYS A 31 -1.03 0.19 6.81
N SER A 32 -0.70 1.31 6.15
CA SER A 32 0.64 1.91 6.18
C SER A 32 1.00 2.57 7.52
N GLY A 33 0.08 2.57 8.48
CA GLY A 33 0.26 3.12 9.83
C GLY A 33 -0.25 4.54 10.01
N GLN A 34 -0.90 5.12 8.99
CA GLN A 34 -1.52 6.45 9.09
C GLN A 34 -2.89 6.33 9.76
N THR A 35 -2.98 6.72 11.03
CA THR A 35 -4.20 6.61 11.84
C THR A 35 -4.92 7.94 12.07
N VAL A 36 -4.40 9.03 11.50
CA VAL A 36 -4.96 10.38 11.65
C VAL A 36 -5.81 10.74 10.42
N SER A 37 -7.02 11.25 10.64
CA SER A 37 -7.85 11.74 9.54
C SER A 37 -7.20 12.95 8.85
N GLY A 38 -7.21 12.98 7.52
CA GLY A 38 -6.50 14.01 6.77
C GLY A 38 -6.57 13.82 5.27
N ILE A 39 -5.93 14.72 4.52
CA ILE A 39 -5.84 14.59 3.06
C ILE A 39 -4.61 13.75 2.71
N TYR A 40 -4.82 12.69 1.92
CA TYR A 40 -3.78 11.79 1.46
C TYR A 40 -3.80 11.65 -0.06
N SER A 41 -2.64 11.35 -0.63
CA SER A 41 -2.50 11.00 -2.04
C SER A 41 -2.69 9.50 -2.23
N ILE A 42 -3.65 9.12 -3.06
CA ILE A 42 -3.91 7.73 -3.44
C ILE A 42 -3.80 7.57 -4.96
N TYR A 43 -3.60 6.35 -5.42
CA TYR A 43 -3.39 6.01 -6.83
C TYR A 43 -4.44 4.99 -7.28
N PRO A 44 -5.71 5.35 -7.42
CA PRO A 44 -6.77 4.39 -7.77
C PRO A 44 -6.61 3.82 -9.19
N ALA A 45 -5.92 4.54 -10.07
CA ALA A 45 -5.72 4.18 -11.48
C ALA A 45 -4.27 3.90 -11.87
N GLY A 46 -3.37 3.65 -10.90
CA GLY A 46 -1.97 3.36 -11.19
C GLY A 46 -1.06 4.57 -11.03
N ASP A 47 -0.86 5.31 -12.12
CA ASP A 47 0.25 6.27 -12.20
C ASP A 47 -0.11 7.70 -11.78
N ILE A 48 -1.41 8.02 -11.73
CA ILE A 48 -1.90 9.37 -11.45
C ILE A 48 -2.41 9.45 -10.02
N PRO A 49 -1.78 10.26 -9.14
CA PRO A 49 -2.26 10.46 -7.78
C PRO A 49 -3.49 11.38 -7.75
N VAL A 50 -4.43 11.06 -6.89
CA VAL A 50 -5.54 11.93 -6.50
C VAL A 50 -5.48 12.22 -5.01
N TRP A 51 -5.83 13.45 -4.63
CA TRP A 51 -5.86 13.88 -3.24
C TRP A 51 -7.26 13.71 -2.70
N VAL A 52 -7.42 12.88 -1.68
CA VAL A 52 -8.71 12.60 -1.05
C VAL A 52 -8.61 12.80 0.46
N TYR A 53 -9.72 13.16 1.08
CA TYR A 53 -9.80 13.20 2.54
C TYR A 53 -10.13 11.80 3.05
N CYS A 54 -9.20 11.20 3.80
CA CYS A 54 -9.41 9.92 4.46
C CYS A 54 -9.81 10.14 5.92
N GLN A 55 -10.97 9.61 6.27
CA GLN A 55 -11.44 9.52 7.65
C GLN A 55 -10.86 8.25 8.28
N MET A 56 -9.86 8.38 9.15
CA MET A 56 -9.20 7.22 9.80
C MET A 56 -9.78 6.92 11.19
N ILE A 57 -10.32 7.93 11.84
CA ILE A 57 -10.96 7.81 13.15
C ILE A 57 -12.45 7.65 12.90
N SER A 58 -13.00 6.48 13.22
CA SER A 58 -14.45 6.29 13.29
C SER A 58 -14.95 6.91 14.58
N ASP A 59 -16.01 7.73 14.52
CA ASP A 59 -16.62 8.43 15.66
C ASP A 59 -17.34 7.49 16.67
N GLY A 60 -16.91 6.23 16.77
CA GLY A 60 -17.40 5.28 17.76
C GLY A 60 -18.82 4.79 17.46
N LYS A 61 -18.91 3.80 16.57
CA LYS A 61 -19.81 2.64 16.71
C LYS A 61 -19.03 1.41 16.28
N GLU A 62 -18.86 0.48 17.21
CA GLU A 62 -18.05 -0.74 17.17
C GLU A 62 -18.49 -1.77 16.11
N GLU A 63 -19.35 -1.38 15.17
CA GLU A 63 -20.05 -2.28 14.26
C GLU A 63 -19.87 -1.82 12.81
N ASP A 64 -18.64 -1.67 12.34
CA ASP A 64 -18.41 -1.64 10.90
C ASP A 64 -17.19 -2.49 10.57
N ASN A 65 -17.48 -3.74 10.20
CA ASN A 65 -16.53 -4.71 9.70
C ASN A 65 -16.09 -4.29 8.28
N GLY A 66 -15.26 -3.25 8.21
CA GLY A 66 -14.38 -3.01 7.06
C GLY A 66 -15.05 -2.55 5.77
N GLN A 67 -16.07 -1.69 5.82
CA GLN A 67 -16.69 -1.15 4.62
C GLN A 67 -16.76 0.38 4.62
N TRP A 68 -15.64 1.02 4.30
CA TRP A 68 -15.61 2.46 3.97
C TRP A 68 -15.91 2.60 2.48
N MET A 69 -17.02 3.26 2.16
CA MET A 69 -17.49 3.63 0.81
C MET A 69 -16.94 5.00 0.39
#